data_AF-A0A1Q5RWZ8-F1
#
_entry.id   AF-A0A1Q5RWZ8-F1
#
_cell.length_a   1.000
_cell.length_b   1.000
_cell.length_c   1.000
_cell.angle_alpha   90.00
_cell.angle_beta   90.00
_cell.angle_gamma   90.00
#
_symmetry.space_group_name_H-M   'P 1'
#
loop_
_entity.id
_entity.type
_entity.pdbx_description
1 polymer ?
#
loop_
_entity_poly.entity_id
_entity_poly.type
_entity_poly.pdbx_seq_one_letter_code
_entity_poly.pdbx_strand_id
1 'polypeptide(L)'
;MSSFNHGISDKFTTKLALLAESAGWWRDVLHDPSLIIAVRENYLNVYWLGQAIFIVRMQEDKISVRTHAKYLLNPNLDDQIPLIDGKFDFTQANDEMLTSDYKSGETLVKLKRAAEYYSGKEKEGVHRIVSFNPSIVDVEIAVSANGLPGVGKLPRIDIAAFEDGNDGINLALWEAKRFTNKELTNGKIKGQLEKYMVVVAKYRDDLERSYRRVAKNLVAIAEMSNGKRTLAPVIARVAQGDDPLIVSQANIGLLVFGFDATQKAAKDKEERTVRDKMEVMLKDLGLDKKRRLRFLGKADGIRL
;
A
#
# COMPACT_ATOMS: atom_id res chain seq x y z
N MET A 1 13.75 21.18 -7.87
CA MET A 1 13.78 20.73 -6.45
C MET A 1 12.87 19.51 -6.36
N SER A 2 13.28 18.42 -5.70
CA SER A 2 12.35 17.32 -5.43
C SER A 2 11.40 17.73 -4.30
N SER A 3 10.10 17.49 -4.48
CA SER A 3 9.06 17.68 -3.48
C SER A 3 8.28 16.37 -3.30
N PHE A 4 7.63 16.21 -2.14
CA PHE A 4 6.63 15.18 -1.95
C PHE A 4 5.24 15.78 -2.16
N ASN A 5 4.45 15.22 -3.07
CA ASN A 5 3.19 15.86 -3.52
C ASN A 5 2.10 14.82 -3.80
N HIS A 6 1.72 14.04 -2.80
CA HIS A 6 0.58 13.12 -2.95
C HIS A 6 -0.75 13.88 -2.90
N GLY A 7 -1.68 13.47 -3.75
CA GLY A 7 -2.99 14.10 -3.89
C GLY A 7 -3.42 14.14 -5.35
N ILE A 8 -4.72 13.97 -5.59
CA ILE A 8 -5.33 14.22 -6.90
C ILE A 8 -6.07 15.55 -6.88
N SER A 9 -6.14 16.24 -8.02
CA SER A 9 -6.85 17.53 -8.16
C SER A 9 -8.37 17.41 -7.96
N ASP A 10 -9.05 18.52 -7.69
CA ASP A 10 -10.51 18.54 -7.55
C ASP A 10 -11.20 18.14 -8.86
N LYS A 11 -10.67 18.64 -9.99
CA LYS A 11 -11.10 18.24 -11.33
C LYS A 11 -11.04 16.72 -11.54
N PHE A 12 -9.95 16.08 -11.13
CA PHE A 12 -9.83 14.62 -11.19
C PHE A 12 -10.90 13.95 -10.31
N THR A 13 -11.05 14.42 -9.07
CA THR A 13 -12.07 13.92 -8.13
C THR A 13 -13.49 14.02 -8.72
N THR A 14 -13.85 15.15 -9.34
CA THR A 14 -15.14 15.34 -10.03
C THR A 14 -15.33 14.35 -11.18
N LYS A 15 -14.29 14.10 -12.00
CA LYS A 15 -14.37 13.12 -13.09
C LYS A 15 -14.54 11.69 -12.58
N LEU A 16 -13.92 11.34 -11.45
CA LEU A 16 -14.13 10.04 -10.80
C LEU A 16 -15.55 9.91 -10.25
N ALA A 17 -16.14 10.99 -9.71
CA ALA A 17 -17.53 10.97 -9.24
C ALA A 17 -18.50 10.63 -10.39
N LEU A 18 -18.35 11.27 -11.56
CA LEU A 18 -19.15 10.95 -12.75
C LEU A 18 -19.00 9.50 -13.21
N LEU A 19 -17.79 8.92 -13.11
CA LEU A 19 -17.56 7.51 -13.42
C LEU A 19 -18.21 6.56 -12.40
N ALA A 20 -18.45 7.01 -11.16
CA ALA A 20 -19.07 6.18 -10.13
C ALA A 20 -20.58 5.98 -10.36
N GLU A 21 -21.22 6.88 -11.11
CA GLU A 21 -22.66 6.84 -11.42
C GLU A 21 -23.02 5.75 -12.45
N SER A 22 -22.07 5.31 -13.27
CA SER A 22 -22.29 4.29 -14.30
C SER A 22 -21.67 2.94 -13.93
N ALA A 23 -22.24 1.85 -14.45
CA ALA A 23 -21.59 0.53 -14.36
C ALA A 23 -20.26 0.56 -15.13
N GLY A 24 -19.20 0.00 -14.54
CA GLY A 24 -17.88 0.05 -15.13
C GLY A 24 -16.78 -0.16 -14.10
N TRP A 25 -15.53 -0.04 -14.55
CA TRP A 25 -14.36 -0.39 -13.74
C TRP A 25 -14.25 0.38 -12.43
N TRP A 26 -14.63 1.66 -12.44
CA TRP A 26 -14.49 2.48 -11.25
C TRP A 26 -15.52 2.10 -10.20
N ARG A 27 -16.77 1.87 -10.61
CA ARG A 27 -17.83 1.39 -9.72
C ARG A 27 -17.48 0.03 -9.12
N ASP A 28 -16.92 -0.89 -9.90
CA ASP A 28 -16.47 -2.19 -9.40
C ASP A 28 -15.35 -2.03 -8.36
N VAL A 29 -14.38 -1.13 -8.58
CA VAL A 29 -13.32 -0.81 -7.60
C VAL A 29 -13.87 -0.19 -6.32
N LEU A 30 -14.84 0.72 -6.43
CA LEU A 30 -15.51 1.34 -5.29
C LEU A 30 -16.31 0.32 -4.48
N HIS A 31 -16.95 -0.64 -5.15
CA HIS A 31 -17.77 -1.67 -4.51
C HIS A 31 -16.96 -2.84 -3.92
N ASP A 32 -15.67 -2.93 -4.23
CA ASP A 32 -14.78 -3.94 -3.67
C ASP A 32 -13.90 -3.33 -2.56
N PRO A 33 -14.30 -3.42 -1.28
CA PRO A 33 -13.53 -2.89 -0.16
C PRO A 33 -12.23 -3.65 0.10
N SER A 34 -12.02 -4.83 -0.52
CA SER A 34 -10.76 -5.57 -0.37
C SER A 34 -9.62 -4.94 -1.18
N LEU A 35 -9.91 -4.02 -2.09
CA LEU A 35 -8.88 -3.29 -2.83
C LEU A 35 -8.32 -2.13 -1.99
N ILE A 36 -7.05 -1.82 -2.20
CA ILE A 36 -6.43 -0.63 -1.61
C ILE A 36 -6.33 0.44 -2.69
N ILE A 37 -6.91 1.61 -2.46
CA ILE A 37 -6.81 2.76 -3.37
C ILE A 37 -5.78 3.71 -2.78
N ALA A 38 -4.66 3.85 -3.47
CA ALA A 38 -3.54 4.64 -3.01
C ALA A 38 -3.42 5.91 -3.85
N VAL A 39 -3.53 7.06 -3.18
CA VAL A 39 -3.50 8.38 -3.81
C VAL A 39 -2.04 8.81 -3.99
N ARG A 40 -1.66 9.19 -5.20
CA ARG A 40 -0.29 9.60 -5.58
C ARG A 40 -0.30 11.02 -6.12
N GLU A 41 0.82 11.47 -6.68
CA GLU A 41 0.91 12.77 -7.35
C GLU A 41 0.06 12.83 -8.62
N ASN A 42 -1.20 13.24 -8.46
CA ASN A 42 -2.20 13.35 -9.52
C ASN A 42 -2.45 12.04 -10.31
N TYR A 43 -2.32 10.89 -9.63
CA TYR A 43 -2.76 9.58 -10.11
C TYR A 43 -3.19 8.68 -8.94
N LEU A 44 -3.91 7.61 -9.23
CA LEU A 44 -4.25 6.57 -8.25
C LEU A 44 -3.59 5.26 -8.65
N ASN A 45 -3.15 4.49 -7.67
CA ASN A 45 -2.91 3.06 -7.85
C ASN A 45 -3.99 2.28 -7.11
N VAL A 46 -4.53 1.24 -7.75
CA VAL A 46 -5.44 0.28 -7.13
C VAL A 46 -4.70 -1.02 -6.94
N TYR A 47 -4.62 -1.49 -5.70
CA TYR A 47 -3.85 -2.67 -5.34
C TYR A 47 -4.71 -3.86 -4.92
N TRP A 48 -4.31 -5.04 -5.38
CA TRP A 48 -4.75 -6.35 -4.88
C TRP A 48 -3.52 -7.15 -4.47
N LEU A 49 -3.45 -7.60 -3.21
CA LEU A 49 -2.32 -8.40 -2.68
C LEU A 49 -0.93 -7.83 -3.05
N GLY A 50 -0.76 -6.51 -2.93
CA GLY A 50 0.48 -5.79 -3.25
C GLY A 50 0.84 -5.71 -4.73
N GLN A 51 -0.07 -6.07 -5.62
CA GLN A 51 0.02 -5.83 -7.06
C GLN A 51 -0.84 -4.63 -7.46
N ALA A 52 -0.25 -3.65 -8.14
CA ALA A 52 -1.02 -2.54 -8.74
C ALA A 52 -1.77 -3.07 -9.96
N ILE A 53 -3.05 -3.38 -9.80
CA ILE A 53 -3.93 -3.89 -10.86
C ILE A 53 -4.45 -2.75 -11.75
N PHE A 54 -4.55 -1.52 -11.22
CA PHE A 54 -4.79 -0.32 -12.01
C PHE A 54 -3.84 0.82 -11.63
N ILE A 55 -3.45 1.58 -12.64
CA ILE A 55 -2.88 2.92 -12.53
C ILE A 55 -3.85 3.86 -13.23
N VAL A 56 -4.49 4.75 -12.49
CA VAL A 56 -5.53 5.67 -12.96
C VAL A 56 -4.94 7.07 -13.03
N ARG A 57 -4.98 7.69 -14.19
CA ARG A 57 -4.46 9.04 -14.43
C ARG A 57 -5.53 9.90 -15.09
N MET A 58 -5.49 11.20 -14.83
CA MET A 58 -6.15 12.18 -15.69
C MET A 58 -5.18 12.53 -16.82
N GLN A 59 -5.60 12.32 -18.06
CA GLN A 59 -4.89 12.79 -19.26
C GLN A 59 -5.79 13.80 -19.94
N GLU A 60 -5.33 15.05 -20.01
CA GLU A 60 -6.12 16.19 -20.46
C GLU A 60 -7.43 16.32 -19.65
N ASP A 61 -8.56 15.91 -20.24
CA ASP A 61 -9.90 15.96 -19.65
C ASP A 61 -10.56 14.58 -19.46
N LYS A 62 -9.79 13.50 -19.67
CA LYS A 62 -10.28 12.12 -19.59
C LYS A 62 -9.53 11.32 -18.54
N ILE A 63 -10.23 10.37 -17.92
CA ILE A 63 -9.61 9.37 -17.06
C ILE A 63 -9.07 8.25 -17.95
N SER A 64 -7.77 8.00 -17.84
CA SER A 64 -7.07 6.89 -18.46
C SER A 64 -6.70 5.87 -17.39
N VAL A 65 -6.97 4.59 -17.66
CA VAL A 65 -6.64 3.48 -16.77
C VAL A 65 -5.68 2.55 -17.49
N ARG A 66 -4.61 2.16 -16.79
CA ARG A 66 -3.62 1.22 -17.30
C ARG A 66 -3.51 0.04 -16.34
N THR A 67 -3.29 -1.14 -16.89
CA THR A 67 -2.95 -2.35 -16.16
C THR A 67 -1.71 -3.01 -16.78
N HIS A 68 -1.08 -3.93 -16.08
CA HIS A 68 0.04 -4.69 -16.63
C HIS A 68 -0.49 -5.82 -17.52
N ALA A 69 0.11 -6.05 -18.69
CA ALA A 69 -0.36 -7.05 -19.66
C ALA A 69 -0.52 -8.46 -19.06
N LYS A 70 0.38 -8.85 -18.15
CA LYS A 70 0.30 -10.12 -17.40
C LYS A 70 -1.01 -10.36 -16.64
N TYR A 71 -1.77 -9.31 -16.30
CA TYR A 71 -3.08 -9.47 -15.64
C TYR A 71 -4.22 -9.63 -16.64
N LEU A 72 -3.99 -9.33 -17.93
CA LEU A 72 -4.98 -9.51 -18.99
C LEU A 72 -5.07 -10.96 -19.47
N LEU A 73 -4.11 -11.81 -19.12
CA LEU A 73 -4.19 -13.26 -19.35
C LEU A 73 -5.46 -13.79 -18.67
N ASN A 74 -6.31 -14.47 -19.43
CA ASN A 74 -7.55 -15.03 -18.92
C ASN A 74 -7.23 -16.17 -17.94
N PRO A 75 -7.48 -16.00 -16.62
CA PRO A 75 -7.10 -16.99 -15.62
C PRO A 75 -8.06 -18.18 -15.57
N ASN A 76 -9.09 -18.20 -16.42
CA ASN A 76 -10.07 -19.27 -16.51
C ASN A 76 -9.75 -20.29 -17.59
N LEU A 77 -8.69 -20.09 -18.38
CA LEU A 77 -8.23 -21.10 -19.33
C LEU A 77 -7.63 -22.30 -18.59
N ASP A 78 -8.19 -23.47 -18.84
CA ASP A 78 -7.77 -24.76 -18.29
C ASP A 78 -7.43 -25.81 -19.36
N ASP A 79 -7.81 -25.55 -20.62
CA ASP A 79 -7.47 -26.39 -21.76
C ASP A 79 -5.97 -26.41 -22.07
N GLN A 80 -5.51 -27.56 -22.56
CA GLN A 80 -4.12 -27.75 -22.98
C GLN A 80 -3.92 -27.22 -24.41
N ILE A 81 -2.84 -26.48 -24.62
CA ILE A 81 -2.43 -26.03 -25.94
C ILE A 81 -1.41 -27.03 -26.52
N PRO A 82 -1.71 -27.71 -27.64
CA PRO A 82 -0.79 -28.68 -28.21
C PRO A 82 0.44 -27.99 -28.79
N LEU A 83 1.59 -28.64 -28.67
CA LEU A 83 2.85 -28.28 -29.31
C LEU A 83 3.04 -29.16 -30.54
N ILE A 84 2.87 -28.60 -31.74
CA ILE A 84 2.95 -29.32 -33.02
C ILE A 84 4.11 -28.72 -33.80
N ASP A 85 5.05 -29.57 -34.24
CA ASP A 85 6.23 -29.16 -35.00
C ASP A 85 7.01 -27.98 -34.38
N GLY A 86 7.13 -27.99 -33.05
CA GLY A 86 7.85 -26.97 -32.28
C GLY A 86 7.11 -25.64 -32.11
N LYS A 87 5.81 -25.57 -32.44
CA LYS A 87 4.96 -24.38 -32.25
C LYS A 87 3.71 -24.72 -31.46
N PHE A 88 3.32 -23.83 -30.54
CA PHE A 88 2.04 -23.95 -29.85
C PHE A 88 0.91 -23.54 -30.79
N ASP A 89 -0.11 -24.39 -30.92
CA ASP A 89 -1.29 -24.11 -31.73
C ASP A 89 -2.36 -23.39 -30.91
N PHE A 90 -2.38 -22.05 -31.02
CA PHE A 90 -3.34 -21.21 -30.31
C PHE A 90 -4.68 -21.03 -31.04
N THR A 91 -4.92 -21.70 -32.18
CA THR A 91 -6.07 -21.41 -33.05
C THR A 91 -7.41 -21.46 -32.32
N GLN A 92 -7.58 -22.39 -31.37
CA GLN A 92 -8.82 -22.54 -30.61
C GLN A 92 -8.93 -21.60 -29.40
N ALA A 93 -7.82 -21.05 -28.92
CA ALA A 93 -7.78 -20.27 -27.67
C ALA A 93 -7.50 -18.77 -27.89
N ASN A 94 -7.07 -18.38 -29.09
CA ASN A 94 -6.49 -17.05 -29.36
C ASN A 94 -7.39 -15.89 -28.89
N ASP A 95 -8.70 -15.99 -29.15
CA ASP A 95 -9.67 -14.92 -28.83
C ASP A 95 -10.05 -14.90 -27.34
N GLU A 96 -9.77 -15.98 -26.60
CA GLU A 96 -10.12 -16.14 -25.19
C GLU A 96 -8.93 -15.94 -24.25
N MET A 97 -7.70 -15.98 -24.77
CA MET A 97 -6.46 -15.87 -24.00
C MET A 97 -6.29 -14.52 -23.30
N LEU A 98 -6.83 -13.44 -23.89
CA LEU A 98 -6.67 -12.10 -23.37
C LEU A 98 -8.04 -11.47 -23.07
N THR A 99 -8.11 -10.79 -21.93
CA THR A 99 -9.22 -9.90 -21.60
C THR A 99 -9.03 -8.58 -22.35
N SER A 100 -9.75 -8.39 -23.45
CA SER A 100 -9.72 -7.17 -24.28
C SER A 100 -10.59 -6.05 -23.73
N ASP A 101 -11.79 -6.40 -23.28
CA ASP A 101 -12.84 -5.45 -22.89
C ASP A 101 -13.14 -5.52 -21.39
N TYR A 102 -13.48 -4.37 -20.83
CA TYR A 102 -13.92 -4.32 -19.43
C TYR A 102 -15.42 -4.57 -19.32
N LYS A 103 -15.79 -5.70 -18.72
CA LYS A 103 -17.17 -6.07 -18.38
C LYS A 103 -17.37 -5.90 -16.88
N SER A 104 -18.26 -4.97 -16.50
CA SER A 104 -18.57 -4.69 -15.09
C SER A 104 -19.10 -5.95 -14.40
N GLY A 105 -18.63 -6.21 -13.18
CA GLY A 105 -18.92 -7.41 -12.40
C GLY A 105 -18.05 -8.63 -12.73
N GLU A 106 -17.32 -8.64 -13.86
CA GLU A 106 -16.54 -9.80 -14.31
C GLU A 106 -15.04 -9.51 -14.39
N THR A 107 -14.66 -8.43 -15.09
CA THR A 107 -13.25 -8.20 -15.45
C THR A 107 -12.38 -7.98 -14.21
N LEU A 108 -12.87 -7.26 -13.19
CA LEU A 108 -12.11 -7.07 -11.95
C LEU A 108 -11.76 -8.39 -11.26
N VAL A 109 -12.70 -9.34 -11.23
CA VAL A 109 -12.49 -10.66 -10.62
C VAL A 109 -11.38 -11.42 -11.35
N LYS A 110 -11.38 -11.39 -12.69
CA LYS A 110 -10.32 -12.00 -13.51
C LYS A 110 -8.96 -11.34 -13.24
N LEU A 111 -8.89 -10.01 -13.21
CA LEU A 111 -7.65 -9.27 -12.92
C LEU A 111 -7.09 -9.62 -11.53
N LYS A 112 -7.96 -9.73 -10.51
CA LYS A 112 -7.56 -10.13 -9.15
C LYS A 112 -6.97 -11.54 -9.14
N ARG A 113 -7.65 -12.51 -9.77
CA ARG A 113 -7.17 -13.89 -9.88
C ARG A 113 -5.84 -13.98 -10.64
N ALA A 114 -5.69 -13.24 -11.74
CA ALA A 114 -4.41 -13.19 -12.46
C ALA A 114 -3.29 -12.56 -11.61
N ALA A 115 -3.59 -11.53 -10.82
CA ALA A 115 -2.63 -10.86 -9.96
C ALA A 115 -2.15 -11.72 -8.76
N GLU A 116 -2.96 -12.65 -8.27
CA GLU A 116 -2.61 -13.58 -7.20
C GLU A 116 -1.36 -14.40 -7.51
N TYR A 117 -1.20 -14.86 -8.76
CA TYR A 117 -0.02 -15.62 -9.20
C TYR A 117 1.30 -14.85 -9.07
N TYR A 118 1.23 -13.53 -8.95
CA TYR A 118 2.41 -12.66 -8.82
C TYR A 118 2.59 -12.11 -7.41
N SER A 119 1.73 -12.49 -6.46
CA SER A 119 1.85 -12.03 -5.08
C SER A 119 2.84 -12.87 -4.29
N GLY A 120 3.74 -12.19 -3.57
CA GLY A 120 4.64 -12.82 -2.61
C GLY A 120 4.04 -12.77 -1.21
N LYS A 121 4.37 -13.76 -0.37
CA LYS A 121 3.82 -13.86 1.00
C LYS A 121 3.97 -12.61 1.87
N GLU A 122 5.03 -11.83 1.68
CA GLU A 122 5.20 -10.56 2.40
C GLU A 122 4.14 -9.54 1.96
N LYS A 123 3.93 -9.38 0.66
CA LYS A 123 2.90 -8.50 0.09
C LYS A 123 1.49 -8.95 0.44
N GLU A 124 1.21 -10.25 0.41
CA GLU A 124 -0.06 -10.79 0.89
C GLU A 124 -0.31 -10.40 2.35
N GLY A 125 0.72 -10.52 3.21
CA GLY A 125 0.62 -10.16 4.62
C GLY A 125 0.41 -8.67 4.85
N VAL A 126 1.15 -7.80 4.15
CA VAL A 126 0.93 -6.35 4.18
C VAL A 126 -0.49 -6.01 3.75
N HIS A 127 -0.98 -6.60 2.66
CA HIS A 127 -2.34 -6.37 2.19
C HIS A 127 -3.41 -6.79 3.22
N ARG A 128 -3.20 -7.92 3.91
CA ARG A 128 -4.07 -8.34 5.02
C ARG A 128 -4.04 -7.33 6.16
N ILE A 129 -2.87 -6.91 6.60
CA ILE A 129 -2.73 -5.87 7.64
C ILE A 129 -3.53 -4.63 7.24
N VAL A 130 -3.35 -4.14 6.01
CA VAL A 130 -4.06 -2.96 5.52
C VAL A 130 -5.58 -3.15 5.56
N SER A 131 -6.07 -4.32 5.14
CA SER A 131 -7.50 -4.63 5.10
C SER A 131 -8.16 -4.65 6.49
N PHE A 132 -7.40 -4.92 7.55
CA PHE A 132 -7.90 -4.93 8.94
C PHE A 132 -7.71 -3.61 9.70
N ASN A 133 -7.05 -2.62 9.09
CA ASN A 133 -6.73 -1.34 9.73
C ASN A 133 -7.30 -0.18 8.90
N PRO A 134 -8.55 0.24 9.17
CA PRO A 134 -9.21 1.29 8.39
C PRO A 134 -8.58 2.68 8.56
N SER A 135 -7.60 2.84 9.45
CA SER A 135 -6.80 4.05 9.63
C SER A 135 -5.58 4.13 8.72
N ILE A 136 -5.24 3.05 8.00
CA ILE A 136 -4.20 3.07 6.97
C ILE A 136 -4.70 3.86 5.75
N VAL A 137 -3.86 4.78 5.28
CA VAL A 137 -4.19 5.73 4.21
C VAL A 137 -3.32 5.60 2.97
N ASP A 138 -2.16 4.93 3.08
CA ASP A 138 -1.28 4.69 1.94
C ASP A 138 -0.41 3.44 2.15
N VAL A 139 0.06 2.88 1.04
CA VAL A 139 0.97 1.73 0.97
C VAL A 139 2.00 1.94 -0.13
N GLU A 140 3.19 1.33 -0.07
CA GLU A 140 4.21 1.41 -1.14
C GLU A 140 4.54 2.87 -1.52
N ILE A 141 4.86 3.68 -0.50
CA ILE A 141 5.06 5.13 -0.60
C ILE A 141 6.48 5.40 -1.08
N ALA A 142 6.62 5.66 -2.37
CA ALA A 142 7.88 6.06 -2.98
C ALA A 142 8.14 7.55 -2.74
N VAL A 143 9.27 7.90 -2.13
CA VAL A 143 9.66 9.31 -1.92
C VAL A 143 10.89 9.64 -2.76
N SER A 144 10.80 10.66 -3.62
CA SER A 144 11.93 11.10 -4.43
C SER A 144 12.97 11.79 -3.54
N ALA A 145 14.06 11.09 -3.26
CA ALA A 145 15.14 11.53 -2.38
C ALA A 145 16.42 11.86 -3.15
N ASN A 146 16.29 12.20 -4.44
CA ASN A 146 17.41 12.60 -5.28
C ASN A 146 18.20 13.75 -4.64
N GLY A 147 19.49 13.51 -4.40
CA GLY A 147 20.39 14.49 -3.78
C GLY A 147 20.43 14.43 -2.25
N LEU A 148 19.66 13.56 -1.58
CA LEU A 148 19.79 13.34 -0.13
C LEU A 148 20.93 12.34 0.16
N PRO A 149 21.96 12.74 0.94
CA PRO A 149 23.07 11.87 1.30
C PRO A 149 22.59 10.59 2.00
N GLY A 150 23.10 9.43 1.57
CA GLY A 150 22.85 8.14 2.23
C GLY A 150 21.45 7.54 2.00
N VAL A 151 20.53 8.22 1.31
CA VAL A 151 19.13 7.76 1.14
C VAL A 151 18.92 6.89 -0.10
N GLY A 152 19.63 7.20 -1.19
CA GLY A 152 19.33 6.64 -2.51
C GLY A 152 18.20 7.42 -3.20
N LYS A 153 17.87 7.04 -4.43
CA LYS A 153 16.98 7.86 -5.29
C LYS A 153 15.51 7.83 -4.88
N LEU A 154 15.01 6.66 -4.49
CA LEU A 154 13.57 6.42 -4.32
C LEU A 154 13.31 5.41 -3.18
N PRO A 155 13.61 5.75 -1.92
CA PRO A 155 13.19 4.94 -0.76
C PRO A 155 11.68 4.72 -0.79
N ARG A 156 11.25 3.54 -0.35
CA ARG A 156 9.84 3.13 -0.31
C ARG A 156 9.46 2.73 1.09
N ILE A 157 8.50 3.42 1.67
CA ILE A 157 7.91 3.09 2.97
C ILE A 157 6.69 2.20 2.71
N ASP A 158 6.53 1.11 3.46
CA ASP A 158 5.51 0.11 3.15
C ASP A 158 4.08 0.58 3.46
N ILE A 159 3.86 1.28 4.57
CA ILE A 159 2.53 1.68 5.05
C ILE A 159 2.56 3.09 5.67
N ALA A 160 1.52 3.89 5.43
CA ALA A 160 1.19 5.08 6.21
C ALA A 160 -0.18 4.94 6.88
N ALA A 161 -0.28 5.33 8.15
CA ALA A 161 -1.51 5.33 8.92
C ALA A 161 -1.69 6.63 9.69
N PHE A 162 -2.95 6.98 9.96
CA PHE A 162 -3.27 8.02 10.94
C PHE A 162 -3.52 7.38 12.31
N GLU A 163 -2.78 7.83 13.31
CA GLU A 163 -2.87 7.32 14.68
C GLU A 163 -3.19 8.46 15.65
N ASP A 164 -4.19 8.27 16.52
CA ASP A 164 -4.45 9.18 17.62
C ASP A 164 -3.21 9.36 18.52
N GLY A 165 -2.81 10.61 18.71
CA GLY A 165 -1.77 11.03 19.64
C GLY A 165 -2.32 12.00 20.69
N ASN A 166 -1.49 12.31 21.69
CA ASN A 166 -1.87 13.25 22.74
C ASN A 166 -1.98 14.69 22.20
N ASP A 167 -1.16 15.04 21.21
CA ASP A 167 -1.01 16.41 20.68
C ASP A 167 -1.67 16.58 19.30
N GLY A 168 -2.51 15.63 18.88
CA GLY A 168 -3.13 15.58 17.56
C GLY A 168 -2.99 14.21 16.90
N ILE A 169 -3.16 14.18 15.57
CA ILE A 169 -3.14 12.95 14.79
C ILE A 169 -1.74 12.74 14.23
N ASN A 170 -1.12 11.60 14.52
CA ASN A 170 0.20 11.25 13.98
C ASN A 170 0.06 10.65 12.58
N LEU A 171 0.87 11.13 11.64
CA LEU A 171 1.19 10.36 10.43
C LEU A 171 2.25 9.33 10.79
N ALA A 172 1.82 8.09 11.03
CA ALA A 172 2.69 6.96 11.33
C ALA A 172 3.14 6.25 10.07
N LEU A 173 4.44 5.96 9.98
CA LEU A 173 5.09 5.36 8.82
C LEU A 173 5.72 4.04 9.23
N TRP A 174 5.36 2.96 8.54
CA TRP A 174 5.73 1.62 8.96
C TRP A 174 6.49 0.88 7.86
N GLU A 175 7.64 0.32 8.22
CA GLU A 175 8.28 -0.77 7.47
C GLU A 175 7.65 -2.08 7.93
N ALA A 176 7.28 -2.95 6.99
CA ALA A 176 6.68 -4.24 7.28
C ALA A 176 7.56 -5.38 6.77
N LYS A 177 7.83 -6.36 7.65
CA LYS A 177 8.66 -7.53 7.32
C LYS A 177 8.03 -8.81 7.81
N ARG A 178 8.13 -9.85 6.98
CA ARG A 178 7.92 -11.21 7.48
C ARG A 178 9.04 -11.60 8.43
N PHE A 179 8.73 -12.36 9.46
CA PHE A 179 9.70 -12.85 10.43
C PHE A 179 10.82 -13.67 9.78
N THR A 180 10.52 -14.38 8.69
CA THR A 180 11.51 -15.15 7.92
C THR A 180 12.41 -14.27 7.05
N ASN A 181 12.21 -12.96 7.05
CA ASN A 181 13.02 -12.04 6.27
C ASN A 181 14.40 -11.89 6.94
N LYS A 182 15.46 -12.29 6.22
CA LYS A 182 16.85 -12.26 6.69
C LYS A 182 17.36 -10.86 7.02
N GLU A 183 16.67 -9.82 6.55
CA GLU A 183 17.02 -8.42 6.83
C GLU A 183 16.81 -8.05 8.31
N LEU A 184 15.90 -8.74 9.00
CA LEU A 184 15.70 -8.59 10.44
C LEU A 184 16.93 -8.92 11.28
N THR A 185 17.92 -9.64 10.73
CA THR A 185 19.09 -10.09 11.48
C THR A 185 20.42 -9.58 10.91
N ASN A 186 20.43 -8.85 9.79
CA ASN A 186 21.67 -8.43 9.12
C ASN A 186 21.91 -6.91 9.14
N GLY A 187 21.09 -6.15 9.88
CA GLY A 187 21.24 -4.69 10.03
C GLY A 187 20.68 -3.85 8.88
N LYS A 188 20.22 -4.43 7.79
CA LYS A 188 19.64 -3.67 6.66
C LYS A 188 18.41 -2.86 7.04
N ILE A 189 17.57 -3.38 7.94
CA ILE A 189 16.38 -2.68 8.45
C ILE A 189 16.76 -1.38 9.13
N LYS A 190 17.81 -1.38 9.96
CA LYS A 190 18.32 -0.17 10.62
C LYS A 190 18.63 0.90 9.58
N GLY A 191 19.39 0.54 8.55
CA GLY A 191 19.72 1.45 7.45
C GLY A 191 18.50 1.92 6.65
N GLN A 192 17.42 1.13 6.53
CA GLN A 192 16.18 1.61 5.91
C GLN A 192 15.46 2.64 6.79
N LEU A 193 15.34 2.37 8.09
CA LEU A 193 14.69 3.30 9.02
C LEU A 193 15.44 4.63 9.12
N GLU A 194 16.77 4.61 9.17
CA GLU A 194 17.61 5.83 9.12
C GLU A 194 17.34 6.67 7.88
N LYS A 195 17.18 6.03 6.71
CA LYS A 195 16.83 6.72 5.47
C LYS A 195 15.45 7.36 5.55
N TYR A 196 14.47 6.66 6.11
CA TYR A 196 13.14 7.22 6.31
C TYR A 196 13.16 8.41 7.26
N MET A 197 13.97 8.36 8.32
CA MET A 197 14.15 9.50 9.22
C MET A 197 14.66 10.72 8.45
N VAL A 198 15.69 10.58 7.61
CA VAL A 198 16.21 11.69 6.79
C VAL A 198 15.14 12.24 5.86
N VAL A 199 14.40 11.36 5.17
CA VAL A 199 13.31 11.74 4.26
C VAL A 199 12.20 12.50 4.99
N VAL A 200 11.74 11.99 6.13
CA VAL A 200 10.66 12.58 6.91
C VAL A 200 11.06 13.95 7.47
N ALA A 201 12.30 14.11 7.94
CA ALA A 201 12.78 15.42 8.36
C ALA A 201 12.85 16.41 7.18
N LYS A 202 13.31 15.96 6.01
CA LYS A 202 13.43 16.83 4.84
C LYS A 202 12.09 17.29 4.29
N TYR A 203 11.12 16.38 4.21
CA TYR A 203 9.84 16.59 3.54
C TYR A 203 8.68 16.73 4.52
N ARG A 204 8.94 17.13 5.77
CA ARG A 204 7.92 17.22 6.82
C ARG A 204 6.67 17.98 6.38
N ASP A 205 6.85 19.21 5.90
CA ASP A 205 5.73 20.08 5.53
C ASP A 205 5.03 19.59 4.25
N ASP A 206 5.81 19.04 3.32
CA ASP A 206 5.31 18.43 2.08
C ASP A 206 4.44 17.20 2.38
N LEU A 207 4.90 16.34 3.29
CA LEU A 207 4.16 15.17 3.79
C LEU A 207 2.87 15.62 4.48
N GLU A 208 2.93 16.61 5.37
CA GLU A 208 1.74 17.09 6.08
C GLU A 208 0.69 17.61 5.08
N ARG A 209 1.06 18.53 4.20
CA ARG A 209 0.15 19.09 3.20
C ARG A 209 -0.42 18.01 2.27
N SER A 210 0.45 17.11 1.80
CA SER A 210 0.05 16.01 0.93
C SER A 210 -0.92 15.07 1.62
N TYR A 211 -0.64 14.63 2.85
CA TYR A 211 -1.52 13.68 3.53
C TYR A 211 -2.85 14.29 3.99
N ARG A 212 -2.92 15.60 4.23
CA ARG A 212 -4.21 16.30 4.34
C ARG A 212 -5.00 16.25 3.03
N ARG A 213 -4.33 16.44 1.89
CA ARG A 213 -4.97 16.31 0.57
C ARG A 213 -5.42 14.87 0.30
N VAL A 214 -4.58 13.88 0.61
CA VAL A 214 -4.92 12.46 0.52
C VAL A 214 -6.15 12.15 1.36
N ALA A 215 -6.21 12.62 2.62
CA ALA A 215 -7.37 12.42 3.47
C ALA A 215 -8.66 12.96 2.83
N LYS A 216 -8.63 14.18 2.28
CA LYS A 216 -9.76 14.75 1.53
C LYS A 216 -10.15 13.91 0.31
N ASN A 217 -9.15 13.44 -0.45
CA ASN A 217 -9.41 12.58 -1.61
C ASN A 217 -10.02 11.23 -1.20
N LEU A 218 -9.55 10.62 -0.11
CA LEU A 218 -10.10 9.37 0.40
C LEU A 218 -11.54 9.52 0.87
N VAL A 219 -11.86 10.62 1.58
CA VAL A 219 -13.25 10.94 1.98
C VAL A 219 -14.16 11.03 0.76
N ALA A 220 -13.77 11.81 -0.25
CA ALA A 220 -14.55 11.93 -1.48
C ALA A 220 -14.72 10.57 -2.20
N ILE A 221 -13.67 9.76 -2.27
CA ILE A 221 -13.72 8.40 -2.87
C ILE A 221 -14.67 7.49 -2.07
N ALA A 222 -14.67 7.58 -0.74
CA ALA A 222 -15.58 6.80 0.10
C ALA A 222 -17.04 7.24 -0.09
N GLU A 223 -17.31 8.54 -0.21
CA GLU A 223 -18.65 9.08 -0.53
C GLU A 223 -19.15 8.54 -1.88
N MET A 224 -18.30 8.55 -2.92
CA MET A 224 -18.64 7.98 -4.24
C MET A 224 -19.02 6.49 -4.18
N SER A 225 -18.56 5.77 -3.17
CA SER A 225 -18.83 4.33 -3.03
C SER A 225 -20.24 4.00 -2.50
N ASN A 226 -21.05 5.01 -2.13
CA ASN A 226 -22.38 4.83 -1.56
C ASN A 226 -22.40 3.83 -0.38
N GLY A 227 -21.46 3.99 0.55
CA GLY A 227 -21.34 3.19 1.77
C GLY A 227 -20.68 1.82 1.60
N LYS A 228 -20.20 1.46 0.40
CA LYS A 228 -19.43 0.22 0.19
C LYS A 228 -18.01 0.29 0.76
N ARG A 229 -17.45 1.50 0.87
CA ARG A 229 -16.17 1.77 1.52
C ARG A 229 -16.39 2.59 2.78
N THR A 230 -15.88 2.09 3.89
CA THR A 230 -15.89 2.78 5.18
C THR A 230 -14.49 3.31 5.49
N LEU A 231 -14.41 4.52 6.03
CA LEU A 231 -13.17 5.11 6.51
C LEU A 231 -13.16 5.15 8.04
N ALA A 232 -11.98 5.05 8.64
CA ALA A 232 -11.84 5.34 10.07
C ALA A 232 -12.15 6.83 10.34
N PRO A 233 -12.81 7.18 11.46
CA PRO A 233 -13.14 8.56 11.80
C PRO A 233 -11.93 9.52 11.79
N VAL A 234 -10.75 9.02 12.17
CA VAL A 234 -9.49 9.80 12.16
C VAL A 234 -9.17 10.36 10.76
N ILE A 235 -9.52 9.68 9.67
CA ILE A 235 -9.29 10.16 8.29
C ILE A 235 -10.15 11.40 8.02
N ALA A 236 -11.42 11.38 8.45
CA ALA A 236 -12.33 12.51 8.28
C ALA A 236 -11.83 13.74 9.05
N ARG A 237 -11.38 13.57 10.30
CA ARG A 237 -10.81 14.68 11.10
C ARG A 237 -9.57 15.29 10.44
N VAL A 238 -8.67 14.48 9.88
CA VAL A 238 -7.51 15.01 9.12
C VAL A 238 -7.97 15.78 7.88
N ALA A 239 -8.97 15.27 7.16
CA ALA A 239 -9.52 15.91 5.98
C ALA A 239 -10.18 17.27 6.29
N GLN A 240 -10.91 17.36 7.40
CA GLN A 240 -11.57 18.57 7.88
C GLN A 240 -10.56 19.59 8.44
N GLY A 241 -9.46 19.10 9.02
CA GLY A 241 -8.44 19.93 9.64
C GLY A 241 -8.72 20.26 11.10
N ASP A 242 -9.61 19.49 11.74
CA ASP A 242 -10.02 19.66 13.14
C ASP A 242 -8.85 19.47 14.11
N ASP A 243 -7.95 18.54 13.78
CA ASP A 243 -6.77 18.21 14.57
C ASP A 243 -5.46 18.56 13.82
N PRO A 244 -4.39 18.94 14.55
CA PRO A 244 -3.05 18.99 14.01
C PRO A 244 -2.61 17.63 13.46
N LEU A 245 -2.08 17.61 12.23
CA LEU A 245 -1.43 16.43 11.66
C LEU A 245 0.06 16.48 11.97
N ILE A 246 0.51 15.59 12.85
CA ILE A 246 1.87 15.52 13.35
C ILE A 246 2.71 14.60 12.46
N VAL A 247 3.62 15.21 11.70
CA VAL A 247 4.66 14.51 10.94
C VAL A 247 5.98 14.60 11.71
N SER A 248 6.55 13.46 12.07
CA SER A 248 7.80 13.38 12.85
C SER A 248 8.55 12.08 12.57
N GLN A 249 9.88 12.13 12.66
CA GLN A 249 10.74 10.93 12.60
C GLN A 249 10.38 9.93 13.70
N ALA A 250 9.92 10.40 14.86
CA ALA A 250 9.49 9.55 15.98
C ALA A 250 8.20 8.75 15.69
N ASN A 251 7.55 9.01 14.55
CA ASN A 251 6.37 8.28 14.09
C ASN A 251 6.71 7.15 13.11
N ILE A 252 8.01 6.90 12.87
CA ILE A 252 8.47 5.75 12.09
C ILE A 252 8.50 4.51 12.97
N GLY A 253 8.02 3.38 12.46
CA GLY A 253 7.98 2.11 13.16
C GLY A 253 8.30 0.90 12.29
N LEU A 254 8.47 -0.24 12.97
CA LEU A 254 8.68 -1.54 12.36
C LEU A 254 7.53 -2.49 12.73
N LEU A 255 7.01 -3.16 11.73
CA LEU A 255 6.01 -4.21 11.86
C LEU A 255 6.64 -5.54 11.42
N VAL A 256 6.69 -6.50 12.33
CA VAL A 256 7.15 -7.87 12.06
C VAL A 256 5.98 -8.84 12.22
N PHE A 257 5.78 -9.71 11.22
CA PHE A 257 4.65 -10.64 11.22
C PHE A 257 4.95 -12.02 10.62
N GLY A 258 4.03 -12.96 10.77
CA GLY A 258 4.09 -14.26 10.10
C GLY A 258 5.01 -15.26 10.79
N PHE A 259 4.83 -15.43 12.10
CA PHE A 259 5.59 -16.35 12.94
C PHE A 259 4.70 -17.08 13.95
N ASP A 260 5.15 -18.25 14.41
CA ASP A 260 4.48 -19.02 15.47
C ASP A 260 5.12 -18.79 16.86
N ALA A 261 4.57 -19.43 17.90
CA ALA A 261 5.06 -19.30 19.26
C ALA A 261 6.50 -19.83 19.43
N THR A 262 6.86 -20.90 18.70
CA THR A 262 8.19 -21.50 18.73
C THR A 262 9.22 -20.55 18.13
N GLN A 263 8.92 -19.99 16.96
CA GLN A 263 9.75 -18.99 16.30
C GLN A 263 9.89 -17.71 17.13
N LYS A 264 8.80 -17.27 17.78
CA LYS A 264 8.82 -16.11 18.67
C LYS A 264 9.76 -16.28 19.85
N ALA A 265 9.80 -17.48 20.44
CA ALA A 265 10.61 -17.79 21.60
C ALA A 265 12.04 -18.21 21.26
N ALA A 266 12.34 -18.44 19.98
CA ALA A 266 13.66 -18.85 19.54
C ALA A 266 14.70 -17.77 19.85
N LYS A 267 15.78 -18.19 20.51
CA LYS A 267 16.92 -17.35 20.86
C LYS A 267 18.13 -17.69 20.01
N ASP A 268 19.00 -16.71 19.84
CA ASP A 268 20.32 -16.89 19.26
C ASP A 268 21.36 -17.32 20.31
N LYS A 269 22.64 -17.35 19.90
CA LYS A 269 23.77 -17.68 20.77
C LYS A 269 24.01 -16.65 21.88
N GLU A 270 23.48 -15.45 21.75
CA GLU A 270 23.55 -14.40 22.78
C GLU A 270 22.28 -14.35 23.65
N GLU A 271 21.47 -15.41 23.63
CA GLU A 271 20.23 -15.54 24.40
C GLU A 271 19.16 -14.47 24.08
N ARG A 272 19.22 -13.88 22.87
CA ARG A 272 18.28 -12.84 22.41
C ARG A 272 17.31 -13.38 21.37
N THR A 273 16.04 -13.02 21.52
CA THR A 273 15.03 -13.23 20.47
C THR A 273 15.18 -12.20 19.36
N VAL A 274 14.55 -12.44 18.21
CA VAL A 274 14.46 -11.43 17.14
C VAL A 274 13.80 -10.15 17.66
N ARG A 275 12.80 -10.27 18.53
CA ARG A 275 12.10 -9.12 19.12
C ARG A 275 13.06 -8.27 19.95
N ASP A 276 13.87 -8.87 20.82
CA ASP A 276 14.82 -8.14 21.67
C ASP A 276 15.80 -7.33 20.82
N LYS A 277 16.30 -7.93 19.72
CA LYS A 277 17.18 -7.24 18.77
C LYS A 277 16.51 -6.04 18.12
N MET A 278 15.24 -6.18 17.72
CA MET A 278 14.48 -5.08 17.11
C MET A 278 14.18 -3.97 18.11
N GLU A 279 13.87 -4.30 19.36
CA GLU A 279 13.66 -3.31 20.42
C GLU A 279 14.93 -2.51 20.72
N VAL A 280 16.09 -3.18 20.81
CA VAL A 280 17.39 -2.51 20.96
C VAL A 280 17.69 -1.62 19.75
N MET A 281 17.53 -2.14 18.53
CA MET A 281 17.77 -1.38 17.30
C MET A 281 16.89 -0.12 17.23
N LEU A 282 15.59 -0.23 17.55
CA LEU A 282 14.69 0.91 17.55
C LEU A 282 15.07 1.93 18.64
N LYS A 283 15.52 1.45 19.80
CA LYS A 283 16.02 2.34 20.86
C LYS A 283 17.25 3.12 20.44
N ASP A 284 18.20 2.48 19.76
CA ASP A 284 19.39 3.14 19.22
C ASP A 284 19.04 4.25 18.20
N LEU A 285 17.87 4.14 17.54
CA LEU A 285 17.35 5.13 16.60
C LEU A 285 16.47 6.20 17.27
N GLY A 286 16.25 6.14 18.59
CA GLY A 286 15.32 7.03 19.29
C GLY A 286 13.84 6.74 18.97
N LEU A 287 13.53 5.51 18.54
CA LEU A 287 12.19 5.00 18.22
C LEU A 287 11.67 4.06 19.31
N ASP A 288 12.10 4.22 20.55
CA ASP A 288 11.79 3.35 21.70
C ASP A 288 10.40 3.57 22.32
N LYS A 289 9.61 4.51 21.79
CA LYS A 289 8.21 4.65 22.20
C LYS A 289 7.52 3.29 22.08
N LYS A 290 6.84 2.85 23.15
CA LYS A 290 6.18 1.53 23.30
C LYS A 290 5.30 1.07 22.11
N ARG A 291 4.98 1.98 21.19
CA ARG A 291 4.14 1.76 20.02
C ARG A 291 4.88 1.78 18.67
N ARG A 292 6.21 1.76 18.58
CA ARG A 292 6.92 1.78 17.27
C ARG A 292 7.50 0.43 16.83
N LEU A 293 7.33 -0.61 17.64
CA LEU A 293 7.44 -2.01 17.22
C LEU A 293 6.06 -2.67 17.30
N ARG A 294 5.61 -3.29 16.20
CA ARG A 294 4.48 -4.24 16.20
C ARG A 294 5.04 -5.62 15.86
N PHE A 295 4.83 -6.59 16.72
CA PHE A 295 5.43 -7.92 16.60
C PHE A 295 4.37 -9.01 16.82
N LEU A 296 3.75 -9.48 15.75
CA LEU A 296 2.50 -10.27 15.82
C LEU A 296 2.52 -11.49 14.90
N GLY A 297 2.14 -12.65 15.41
CA GLY A 297 2.31 -13.92 14.68
C GLY A 297 1.49 -14.03 13.40
N LYS A 298 0.28 -13.47 13.37
CA LYS A 298 -0.62 -13.46 12.20
C LYS A 298 -0.82 -12.02 11.69
N ALA A 299 -0.89 -11.86 10.37
CA ALA A 299 -1.20 -10.58 9.74
C ALA A 299 -2.64 -10.11 10.05
N ASP A 300 -3.56 -11.06 10.12
CA ASP A 300 -5.03 -10.91 10.17
C ASP A 300 -5.57 -10.43 11.53
N GLY A 301 -4.71 -9.91 12.41
CA GLY A 301 -5.06 -9.45 13.74
C GLY A 301 -4.20 -8.28 14.23
N ILE A 302 -3.40 -7.70 13.34
CA ILE A 302 -2.62 -6.52 13.66
C ILE A 302 -3.55 -5.33 13.70
N ARG A 303 -3.64 -4.67 14.86
CA ARG A 303 -4.26 -3.35 15.01
C ARG A 303 -3.15 -2.31 15.19
N LEU A 304 -3.11 -1.32 14.31
CA LEU A 304 -2.17 -0.20 14.40
C LEU A 304 -2.66 0.84 15.39
#